data_AF-A0AAJ1KMV9-F1
#
_entry.id   AF-A0AAJ1KMV9-F1
#
_cell.length_a   1.000
_cell.length_b   1.000
_cell.length_c   1.000
_cell.angle_alpha   90.00
_cell.angle_beta   90.00
_cell.angle_gamma   90.00
#
_symmetry.space_group_name_H-M   'P 1'
#
loop_
_entity.id
_entity.type
_entity.pdbx_description
1 polymer ?
#
loop_
_entity_poly.entity_id
_entity_poly.type
_entity_poly.pdbx_seq_one_letter_code
_entity_poly.pdbx_strand_id
1 'polypeptide(L)'
;MFGHGFTYSGHPVIAAVAAEAIRIYSEIDFVTQARRLGDHLHGALADALGDHPLVGEARGRGFIAGVQIVEDRAPVASSRPS
;
A
#
# COMPACT_ATOMS: atom_id res chain seq x y z
N MET A 1 -28.09 22.53 11.09
CA MET A 1 -27.09 23.24 10.25
C MET A 1 -25.76 22.54 10.51
N PHE A 2 -25.26 21.73 9.57
CA PHE A 2 -23.98 21.04 9.75
C PHE A 2 -22.87 22.09 9.64
N GLY A 3 -22.28 22.46 10.77
CA GLY A 3 -21.14 23.39 10.87
C GLY A 3 -19.84 22.77 10.39
N HIS A 4 -19.84 22.22 9.18
CA HIS A 4 -18.70 21.63 8.50
C HIS A 4 -18.87 21.87 6.99
N GLY A 5 -18.33 22.98 6.52
CA GLY A 5 -18.23 23.32 5.11
C GLY A 5 -16.89 24.01 4.90
N PHE A 6 -16.01 23.38 4.12
CA PHE A 6 -14.78 24.04 3.68
C PHE A 6 -15.10 24.85 2.43
N THR A 7 -14.38 25.94 2.19
CA THR A 7 -14.61 26.84 1.03
C THR A 7 -14.60 26.13 -0.33
N TYR A 8 -13.94 24.97 -0.42
CA TYR A 8 -13.87 24.13 -1.63
C TYR A 8 -14.61 22.78 -1.51
N SER A 9 -15.34 22.55 -0.42
CA SER A 9 -16.15 21.33 -0.26
C SER A 9 -17.24 21.28 -1.33
N GLY A 10 -17.22 20.23 -2.16
CA GLY A 10 -18.19 20.06 -3.25
C GLY A 10 -17.88 20.89 -4.50
N HIS A 11 -16.64 21.37 -4.67
CA HIS A 11 -16.25 22.08 -5.88
C HIS A 11 -16.51 21.19 -7.12
N PRO A 12 -17.36 21.60 -8.08
CA PRO A 12 -17.85 20.74 -9.15
C PRO A 12 -16.72 20.19 -10.04
N VAL A 13 -15.63 20.93 -10.17
CA VAL A 13 -14.44 20.45 -10.91
C VAL A 13 -13.74 19.30 -10.18
N ILE A 14 -13.62 19.36 -8.84
CA ILE A 14 -12.97 18.30 -8.06
C ILE A 14 -13.84 17.05 -8.10
N ALA A 15 -15.16 17.21 -8.00
CA ALA A 15 -16.12 16.12 -8.12
C ALA A 15 -16.04 15.44 -9.50
N ALA A 16 -15.97 16.21 -10.59
CA ALA A 16 -15.82 15.67 -11.94
C ALA A 16 -14.50 14.91 -12.13
N VAL A 17 -13.38 15.46 -11.64
CA VAL A 17 -12.07 14.79 -11.70
C VAL A 17 -12.05 13.50 -10.88
N ALA A 18 -12.62 13.50 -9.68
CA ALA A 18 -12.69 12.30 -8.84
C ALA A 18 -13.57 11.21 -9.48
N ALA A 19 -14.71 11.58 -10.05
CA ALA A 19 -15.59 10.64 -10.76
C ALA A 19 -14.88 10.00 -11.96
N GLU A 20 -14.15 10.81 -12.74
CA GLU A 20 -13.39 10.34 -13.88
C GLU A 20 -12.24 9.39 -13.47
N ALA A 21 -11.52 9.70 -12.38
CA ALA A 21 -10.50 8.80 -11.84
C ALA A 21 -11.08 7.43 -11.45
N ILE A 22 -12.24 7.41 -10.80
CA ILE A 22 -12.93 6.16 -10.42
C ILE A 22 -13.39 5.39 -11.66
N ARG A 23 -13.87 6.07 -12.71
CA ARG A 23 -14.23 5.45 -13.98
C ARG A 23 -13.02 4.76 -14.61
N ILE A 24 -11.89 5.46 -14.70
CA ILE A 24 -10.64 4.90 -15.23
C ILE A 24 -10.21 3.67 -14.43
N TYR A 25 -10.24 3.72 -13.08
CA TYR A 25 -9.89 2.57 -12.24
C TYR A 25 -10.77 1.34 -12.52
N SER A 26 -12.04 1.56 -12.83
CA SER A 26 -12.98 0.49 -13.18
C SER A 26 -12.71 -0.08 -14.58
N GLU A 27 -12.38 0.79 -15.54
CA GLU A 27 -12.12 0.40 -16.93
C GLU A 27 -10.86 -0.44 -17.10
N ILE A 28 -9.81 -0.12 -16.33
CA ILE A 28 -8.54 -0.85 -16.39
C ILE A 28 -8.49 -2.05 -15.44
N ASP A 29 -9.60 -2.36 -14.76
CA ASP A 29 -9.67 -3.34 -13.67
C ASP A 29 -8.49 -3.19 -12.68
N PHE A 30 -8.30 -1.96 -12.20
CA PHE A 30 -7.11 -1.55 -11.45
C PHE A 30 -6.88 -2.42 -10.22
N VAL A 31 -7.96 -2.82 -9.53
CA VAL A 31 -7.88 -3.62 -8.30
C VAL A 31 -7.32 -5.02 -8.60
N THR A 32 -7.77 -5.66 -9.66
CA THR A 32 -7.25 -6.97 -10.08
C THR A 32 -5.80 -6.86 -10.52
N GLN A 33 -5.46 -5.82 -11.28
CA GLN A 33 -4.08 -5.57 -11.70
C GLN A 33 -3.17 -5.33 -10.49
N ALA A 34 -3.62 -4.53 -9.51
CA ALA A 34 -2.87 -4.25 -8.29
C ALA A 34 -2.66 -5.50 -7.44
N ARG A 35 -3.61 -6.43 -7.41
CA ARG A 35 -3.40 -7.76 -6.77
C ARG A 35 -2.35 -8.56 -7.53
N ARG A 36 -2.54 -8.77 -8.84
CA ARG A 36 -1.66 -9.60 -9.67
C ARG A 36 -0.21 -9.11 -9.67
N LEU A 37 -0.01 -7.81 -9.90
CA LEU A 37 1.32 -7.23 -9.92
C LEU A 37 1.88 -7.02 -8.51
N GLY A 38 1.01 -6.82 -7.52
CA GLY A 38 1.41 -6.81 -6.11
C GLY A 38 1.96 -8.15 -5.65
N ASP A 39 1.31 -9.25 -6.01
CA ASP A 39 1.79 -10.61 -5.69
C ASP A 39 3.16 -10.86 -6.33
N HIS A 40 3.37 -10.37 -7.57
CA HIS A 40 4.67 -10.40 -8.22
C HIS A 40 5.73 -9.58 -7.46
N LEU A 41 5.40 -8.35 -7.05
CA LEU A 41 6.29 -7.50 -6.25
C LEU A 41 6.66 -8.18 -4.93
N HIS A 42 5.69 -8.74 -4.21
CA HIS A 42 5.93 -9.41 -2.93
C HIS A 42 6.73 -10.70 -3.10
N GLY A 43 6.48 -11.48 -4.15
CA GLY A 43 7.30 -12.65 -4.49
C GLY A 43 8.74 -12.26 -4.77
N ALA A 44 8.97 -11.23 -5.59
CA ALA A 44 10.32 -10.74 -5.89
C ALA A 44 11.04 -10.21 -4.65
N LEU A 45 10.34 -9.53 -3.73
CA LEU A 45 10.91 -9.09 -2.45
C LEU A 45 11.26 -10.27 -1.55
N ALA A 46 10.42 -11.30 -1.50
CA ALA A 46 10.71 -12.51 -0.75
C ALA A 46 11.93 -13.25 -1.31
N ASP A 47 12.02 -13.39 -2.64
CA ASP A 47 13.17 -14.04 -3.30
C ASP A 47 14.47 -13.26 -3.07
N ALA A 48 14.42 -11.92 -3.13
CA ALA A 48 15.61 -11.08 -3.01
C ALA A 48 16.08 -10.88 -1.56
N LEU A 49 15.16 -10.80 -0.60
CA LEU A 49 15.46 -10.37 0.78
C LEU A 49 15.11 -11.41 1.84
N GLY A 50 14.46 -12.52 1.46
CA GLY A 50 13.94 -13.52 2.37
C GLY A 50 14.99 -14.21 3.24
N ASP A 51 16.25 -14.25 2.80
CA ASP A 51 17.37 -14.82 3.55
C ASP A 51 18.39 -13.76 4.02
N HIS A 52 18.10 -12.47 3.83
CA HIS A 52 19.05 -11.42 4.18
C HIS A 52 19.14 -11.27 5.72
N PRO A 53 20.34 -11.32 6.32
CA PRO A 53 20.49 -11.33 7.79
C PRO A 53 20.01 -10.05 8.47
N LEU A 54 19.99 -8.92 7.76
CA LEU A 54 19.46 -7.65 8.26
C LEU A 54 17.96 -7.45 7.96
N VAL A 55 17.28 -8.42 7.33
CA VAL A 55 15.85 -8.31 7.02
C VAL A 55 15.07 -9.23 7.94
N GLY A 56 14.30 -8.63 8.85
CA GLY A 56 13.45 -9.37 9.77
C GLY A 56 12.21 -9.91 9.05
N GLU A 57 11.49 -9.02 8.38
CA GLU A 57 10.24 -9.32 7.66
C GLU A 57 10.07 -8.38 6.46
N ALA A 58 9.63 -8.91 5.32
CA ALA A 58 9.10 -8.13 4.21
C ALA A 58 7.59 -8.39 4.10
N ARG A 59 6.77 -7.36 4.24
CA ARG A 59 5.30 -7.47 4.29
C ARG A 59 4.60 -6.38 3.51
N GLY A 60 3.37 -6.63 3.09
CA GLY A 60 2.54 -5.62 2.43
C GLY A 60 1.35 -6.20 1.70
N ARG A 61 0.70 -5.37 0.88
CA ARG A 61 -0.42 -5.79 0.04
C ARG A 61 -0.52 -4.92 -1.21
N GLY A 62 -0.75 -5.56 -2.36
CA GLY A 62 -0.86 -4.85 -3.63
C GLY A 62 0.45 -4.10 -3.93
N PHE A 63 0.37 -2.79 -4.17
CA PHE A 63 1.54 -1.96 -4.42
C PHE A 63 2.14 -1.29 -3.19
N ILE A 64 1.74 -1.70 -1.99
CA ILE A 64 2.31 -1.18 -0.75
C ILE A 64 3.11 -2.30 -0.11
N ALA A 65 4.43 -2.12 -0.02
CA ALA A 65 5.36 -3.05 0.63
C ALA A 65 6.24 -2.30 1.64
N GLY A 66 6.59 -2.97 2.74
CA GLY A 66 7.52 -2.50 3.74
C GLY A 66 8.50 -3.62 4.10
N VAL A 67 9.77 -3.25 4.23
CA VAL A 67 10.86 -4.14 4.66
C VAL A 67 11.33 -3.69 6.03
N GLN A 68 11.23 -4.57 7.02
CA GLN A 68 11.76 -4.33 8.34
C GLN A 68 13.24 -4.68 8.36
N ILE A 69 14.06 -3.67 8.67
CA ILE A 69 15.49 -3.84 8.87
C ILE A 69 15.74 -4.09 10.36
N VAL A 70 16.57 -5.10 10.66
CA VAL A 70 16.94 -5.53 12.02
C VAL A 70 18.45 -5.70 12.11
N GLU A 71 19.00 -5.58 13.32
CA GLU A 71 20.43 -5.80 13.59
C GLU A 71 20.79 -7.30 13.63
N ASP A 72 19.87 -8.14 14.11
CA ASP A 72 20.00 -9.60 14.12
C ASP A 72 18.64 -10.27 13.87
N ARG A 73 18.63 -11.31 13.04
CA ARG A 73 17.44 -12.08 12.68
C ARG A 73 17.16 -13.16 13.73
N ALA A 74 16.91 -12.73 14.96
CA ALA A 74 16.44 -13.62 16.02
C ALA A 74 14.99 -14.09 15.74
N PRO A 75 14.58 -15.29 16.18
CA PRO A 75 13.22 -15.78 15.96
C PRO A 75 12.21 -14.83 16.61
N VAL A 76 11.24 -14.39 15.83
CA VAL A 76 10.35 -13.25 16.08
C VAL A 76 9.65 -13.35 17.44
N ALA A 77 10.18 -12.62 18.43
CA ALA A 77 9.42 -12.11 19.56
C ALA A 77 9.23 -10.61 19.37
N SER A 78 8.13 -10.24 18.70
CA SER A 78 7.41 -8.96 18.81
C SER A 78 8.18 -7.84 19.53
N SER A 79 9.00 -7.06 18.82
CA SER A 79 9.53 -5.80 19.33
C SER A 79 8.45 -4.73 19.26
N ARG A 80 7.66 -4.64 20.33
CA ARG A 80 6.82 -3.46 20.63
C ARG A 80 7.74 -2.30 21.04
N PRO A 81 7.57 -1.08 20.50
CA PRO A 81 8.25 0.09 21.04
C PRO A 81 7.63 0.49 22.38
N SER A 82 8.49 0.75 23.37
CA SER A 82 8.19 1.24 24.73
C SER A 82 7.72 2.69 24.74
#